data_AF-A0A251ZZX6-F1
#
_entry.id   AF-A0A251ZZX6-F1
#
_cell.length_a   1.000
_cell.length_b   1.000
_cell.length_c   1.000
_cell.angle_alpha   90.00
_cell.angle_beta   90.00
_cell.angle_gamma   90.00
#
_symmetry.space_group_name_H-M   'P 1'
#
loop_
_entity.id
_entity.type
_entity.pdbx_description
1 polymer ?
#
loop_
_entity_poly.entity_id
_entity_poly.type
_entity_poly.pdbx_seq_one_letter_code
_entity_poly.pdbx_strand_id
1 'polypeptide(L)'
;MAKPRVFVSSTYYDLKFLRSSMEVFINSLGFESVLSEKGDIPYSPFVPLDKSCYTEAQNCDIFVLIIGGRYGSPTSDETNSEDNTENNYTSITKREFETANRKGIPCFILIEAGVYFEYQTYKNNKNIEISYAHVDSKN
;
A
#
# COMPACT_ATOMS: atom_id res chain seq x y z
N MET A 1 14.79 12.74 -22.70
CA MET A 1 14.32 11.34 -22.62
C MET A 1 13.26 11.29 -21.53
N ALA A 2 12.16 10.57 -21.72
CA ALA A 2 11.16 10.41 -20.66
C ALA A 2 11.78 9.61 -19.50
N LYS A 3 11.59 10.07 -18.26
CA LYS A 3 12.01 9.34 -17.06
C LYS A 3 10.88 8.36 -16.68
N PRO A 4 11.18 7.07 -16.46
CA PRO A 4 10.18 6.14 -15.94
C PRO A 4 9.58 6.64 -14.62
N ARG A 5 8.25 6.59 -14.51
CA ARG A 5 7.51 7.05 -13.34
C ARG A 5 7.18 5.88 -12.43
N VAL A 6 7.57 5.98 -11.17
CA VAL A 6 7.44 4.92 -10.17
C VAL A 6 6.47 5.38 -9.08
N PHE A 7 5.28 4.78 -9.05
CA PHE A 7 4.28 5.06 -8.04
C PHE A 7 4.57 4.27 -6.76
N VAL A 8 4.72 4.96 -5.61
CA VAL A 8 4.99 4.32 -4.32
C VAL A 8 3.74 4.34 -3.44
N SER A 9 3.06 3.19 -3.37
CA SER A 9 1.85 2.97 -2.59
C SER A 9 2.15 2.33 -1.23
N SER A 10 1.65 2.92 -0.15
CA SER A 10 1.70 2.37 1.21
C SER A 10 0.80 3.18 2.14
N THR A 11 0.69 2.75 3.41
CA THR A 11 0.29 3.67 4.48
C THR A 11 1.36 4.74 4.69
N TYR A 12 0.95 5.93 5.14
CA TYR A 12 1.86 7.09 5.19
C TYR A 12 2.58 7.23 6.55
N TYR A 13 1.83 7.45 7.63
CA TYR A 13 2.42 7.93 8.89
C TYR A 13 3.44 6.97 9.52
N ASP A 14 3.14 5.68 9.50
CA ASP A 14 3.99 4.60 10.02
C ASP A 14 5.23 4.33 9.14
N LEU A 15 5.11 4.55 7.82
CA LEU A 15 6.17 4.25 6.85
C LEU A 15 6.88 5.50 6.30
N LYS A 16 6.64 6.68 6.88
CA LYS A 16 7.11 7.98 6.36
C LYS A 16 8.61 8.02 6.04
N PHE A 17 9.45 7.49 6.93
CA PHE A 17 10.91 7.46 6.74
C PHE A 17 11.33 6.50 5.63
N LEU A 18 10.68 5.34 5.54
CA LEU A 18 10.91 4.36 4.49
C LEU A 18 10.50 4.93 3.12
N ARG A 19 9.34 5.57 3.03
CA ARG A 19 8.87 6.28 1.82
C ARG A 19 9.85 7.35 1.37
N SER A 20 10.37 8.16 2.31
CA SER A 20 11.38 9.19 2.01
C SER A 20 12.70 8.57 1.50
N SER A 21 13.08 7.41 2.04
CA SER A 21 14.27 6.68 1.57
C SER A 21 14.07 6.11 0.17
N MET A 22 12.87 5.59 -0.12
CA MET A 22 12.49 5.10 -1.44
C MET A 22 12.48 6.22 -2.49
N GLU A 23 11.99 7.41 -2.15
CA GLU A 23 12.05 8.62 -2.99
C GLU A 23 13.49 8.89 -3.45
N VAL A 24 14.42 9.00 -2.49
CA VAL A 24 15.83 9.25 -2.76
C VAL A 24 16.43 8.14 -3.62
N PHE A 25 16.13 6.88 -3.31
CA PHE A 25 16.63 5.73 -4.07
C PHE A 25 16.14 5.74 -5.52
N ILE A 26 14.83 5.90 -5.75
CA ILE A 26 14.24 5.94 -7.09
C ILE A 26 14.83 7.09 -7.90
N ASN A 27 14.91 8.28 -7.32
CA ASN A 27 15.47 9.45 -7.98
C ASN A 27 16.97 9.28 -8.30
N SER A 28 17.73 8.56 -7.45
CA SER A 28 19.14 8.25 -7.70
C SER A 28 19.37 7.34 -8.91
N LEU A 29 18.36 6.53 -9.30
CA LEU A 29 18.37 5.71 -10.51
C LEU A 29 18.04 6.50 -11.79
N GLY A 30 17.70 7.79 -11.65
CA GLY A 30 17.26 8.63 -12.77
C GLY A 30 15.77 8.49 -13.12
N PHE A 31 15.00 7.79 -12.28
CA PHE A 31 13.54 7.67 -12.40
C PHE A 31 12.84 8.83 -11.70
N GLU A 32 11.52 8.92 -11.86
CA GLU A 32 10.66 9.89 -11.20
C GLU A 32 9.79 9.15 -10.17
N SER A 33 10.00 9.43 -8.88
CA SER A 33 9.13 8.91 -7.82
C SER A 33 7.82 9.70 -7.74
N VAL A 34 6.68 9.00 -7.65
CA VAL A 34 5.36 9.61 -7.44
C VAL A 34 4.84 9.19 -6.07
N LEU A 35 4.63 10.19 -5.20
CA LEU A 35 4.20 10.03 -3.81
C LEU A 35 2.95 10.89 -3.54
N SER A 36 1.93 10.31 -2.91
CA SER A 36 0.65 11.00 -2.68
C SER A 36 0.77 12.22 -1.76
N GLU A 37 1.73 12.22 -0.83
CA GLU A 37 1.98 13.29 0.14
C GLU A 37 2.83 14.47 -0.38
N LYS A 38 3.49 14.32 -1.53
CA LYS A 38 4.46 15.32 -2.04
C LYS A 38 3.90 16.26 -3.11
N GLY A 39 2.62 16.11 -3.46
CA GLY A 39 1.97 16.96 -4.47
C GLY A 39 2.32 16.60 -5.91
N ASP A 40 2.93 15.44 -6.14
CA ASP A 40 3.22 14.91 -7.49
C ASP A 40 1.96 14.45 -8.23
N ILE A 41 0.85 14.32 -7.50
CA ILE A 41 -0.44 13.90 -8.01
C ILE A 41 -1.32 15.14 -8.25
N PRO A 42 -1.88 15.31 -9.47
CA PRO A 42 -2.83 16.39 -9.73
C PRO A 42 -4.16 16.12 -9.02
N TYR A 43 -4.43 16.87 -7.95
CA TYR A 43 -5.69 16.80 -7.22
C TYR A 43 -6.71 17.80 -7.79
N SER A 44 -7.91 17.30 -8.09
CA SER A 44 -9.05 18.15 -8.43
C SER A 44 -9.85 18.47 -7.17
N PRO A 45 -10.23 19.74 -6.91
CA PRO A 45 -11.06 20.08 -5.76
C PRO A 45 -12.48 19.52 -5.87
N PHE A 46 -12.88 19.02 -7.04
CA PHE A 46 -14.21 18.48 -7.31
C PHE A 46 -14.29 16.95 -7.20
N VAL A 47 -13.18 16.28 -6.92
CA VAL A 47 -13.10 14.81 -6.90
C VAL A 47 -12.45 14.37 -5.58
N PRO A 48 -12.91 13.26 -4.96
CA PRO A 48 -12.24 12.70 -3.80
C PRO A 48 -10.74 12.43 -4.07
N LEU A 49 -9.91 12.69 -3.06
CA LEU A 49 -8.43 12.64 -3.19
C LEU A 49 -7.92 11.28 -3.66
N ASP A 50 -8.55 10.20 -3.19
CA ASP A 50 -8.16 8.83 -3.52
C ASP A 50 -8.36 8.50 -5.02
N LYS A 51 -9.35 9.12 -5.69
CA LYS A 51 -9.55 8.95 -7.15
C LYS A 51 -8.40 9.51 -7.98
N SER A 52 -7.81 10.62 -7.55
CA SER A 52 -6.61 11.17 -8.19
C SER A 52 -5.44 10.18 -8.06
N CYS A 53 -5.27 9.56 -6.89
CA CYS A 53 -4.26 8.51 -6.69
C CYS A 53 -4.49 7.30 -7.59
N TYR A 54 -5.74 6.84 -7.75
CA TYR A 54 -6.03 5.70 -8.64
C TYR A 54 -5.71 6.02 -10.10
N THR A 55 -5.99 7.25 -10.55
CA THR A 55 -5.67 7.68 -11.92
C THR A 55 -4.16 7.67 -12.13
N GLU A 56 -3.41 8.20 -11.17
CA GLU A 56 -1.96 8.26 -11.25
C GLU A 56 -1.32 6.86 -11.20
N ALA A 57 -1.86 5.97 -10.36
CA ALA A 57 -1.46 4.57 -10.32
C ALA A 57 -1.71 3.81 -11.64
N GLN A 58 -2.63 4.27 -12.52
CA GLN A 58 -2.83 3.69 -13.86
C GLN A 58 -1.83 4.23 -14.90
N ASN A 59 -1.23 5.38 -14.64
CA ASN A 59 -0.40 6.12 -15.58
C ASN A 59 1.10 5.98 -15.29
N CYS A 60 1.48 5.27 -14.22
CA CYS A 60 2.87 5.01 -13.90
C CYS A 60 3.44 3.85 -14.74
N ASP A 61 4.78 3.82 -14.86
CA ASP A 61 5.49 2.75 -15.56
C ASP A 61 5.79 1.57 -14.63
N ILE A 62 5.97 1.85 -13.34
CA ILE A 62 6.27 0.87 -12.29
C ILE A 62 5.41 1.19 -11.07
N PHE A 63 4.87 0.17 -10.42
CA PHE A 63 4.16 0.27 -9.16
C PHE A 63 4.95 -0.42 -8.04
N VAL A 64 5.19 0.28 -6.94
CA VAL A 64 5.84 -0.25 -5.74
C VAL A 64 4.83 -0.22 -4.60
N LEU A 65 4.49 -1.39 -4.06
CA LEU A 65 3.63 -1.54 -2.90
C LEU A 65 4.47 -1.90 -1.67
N ILE A 66 4.35 -1.11 -0.60
CA ILE A 66 4.96 -1.42 0.69
C ILE A 66 3.85 -1.78 1.68
N ILE A 67 3.90 -3.01 2.20
CA ILE A 67 2.96 -3.54 3.18
C ILE A 67 3.60 -3.47 4.58
N GLY A 68 3.09 -2.56 5.41
CA GLY A 68 3.41 -2.44 6.84
C GLY A 68 2.28 -2.96 7.74
N GLY A 69 2.37 -2.68 9.03
CA GLY A 69 1.43 -3.21 10.04
C GLY A 69 0.02 -2.60 10.01
N ARG A 70 -0.24 -1.57 9.19
CA ARG A 70 -1.55 -0.92 9.07
C ARG A 70 -2.23 -1.28 7.75
N TYR A 71 -3.54 -1.56 7.81
CA TYR A 71 -4.33 -1.89 6.60
C TYR A 71 -4.57 -0.70 5.65
N GLY A 72 -4.68 0.51 6.21
CA GLY A 72 -4.90 1.75 5.46
C GLY A 72 -6.28 2.36 5.67
N SER A 73 -6.53 3.53 5.08
CA SER A 73 -7.81 4.24 5.22
C SER A 73 -8.85 3.70 4.24
N PRO A 74 -10.15 3.73 4.57
CA PRO A 74 -11.22 3.33 3.66
C PRO A 74 -11.28 4.21 2.42
N THR A 75 -11.78 3.64 1.31
CA THR A 75 -12.04 4.42 0.09
C THR A 75 -13.17 5.45 0.30
N SER A 76 -13.17 6.53 -0.49
CA SER A 76 -14.20 7.57 -0.39
C SER A 76 -15.62 7.03 -0.63
N ASP A 77 -15.74 5.99 -1.47
CA ASP A 77 -17.03 5.41 -1.83
C ASP A 77 -17.66 4.67 -0.64
N GLU A 78 -16.82 4.03 0.17
CA GLU A 78 -17.27 3.27 1.33
C GLU A 78 -17.52 4.16 2.54
N THR A 79 -16.84 5.31 2.70
CA THR A 79 -17.12 6.24 3.82
C THR A 79 -18.54 6.80 3.87
N ASN A 80 -19.30 6.69 2.78
CA ASN A 80 -20.68 7.20 2.67
C ASN A 80 -21.76 6.12 2.88
N SER A 81 -21.39 4.86 3.10
CA SER A 81 -22.35 3.77 3.36
C SER A 81 -22.64 3.63 4.85
N GLU A 82 -23.92 3.63 5.22
CA GLU A 82 -24.40 3.42 6.60
C GLU A 82 -24.14 1.99 7.12
N ASP A 83 -23.76 1.06 6.24
CA ASP A 83 -23.44 -0.36 6.52
C ASP A 83 -21.94 -0.64 6.73
N ASN A 84 -21.13 0.36 7.09
CA ASN A 84 -19.73 0.14 7.46
C ASN A 84 -19.61 -0.55 8.82
N THR A 85 -19.72 -1.88 8.82
CA THR A 85 -19.08 -2.64 9.90
C THR A 85 -17.58 -2.39 9.81
N GLU A 86 -16.94 -1.95 10.90
CA GLU A 86 -15.51 -1.54 11.00
C GLU A 86 -14.52 -2.57 10.39
N ASN A 87 -14.98 -3.80 10.15
CA ASN A 87 -14.16 -4.93 9.72
C ASN A 87 -14.21 -5.26 8.22
N ASN A 88 -14.96 -4.53 7.37
CA ASN A 88 -15.16 -4.97 5.98
C ASN A 88 -15.13 -3.83 4.94
N TYR A 89 -14.03 -3.07 4.91
CA TYR A 89 -13.79 -2.02 3.93
C TYR A 89 -12.57 -2.32 3.04
N THR A 90 -12.57 -1.74 1.83
CA THR A 90 -11.44 -1.68 0.91
C THR A 90 -10.56 -0.49 1.27
N SER A 91 -9.26 -0.72 1.52
CA SER A 91 -8.34 0.40 1.74
C SER A 91 -7.96 1.11 0.44
N ILE A 92 -7.64 2.41 0.52
CA ILE A 92 -7.14 3.20 -0.61
C ILE A 92 -5.92 2.51 -1.25
N THR A 93 -4.96 2.07 -0.45
CA THR A 93 -3.76 1.34 -0.90
C THR A 93 -4.10 0.06 -1.67
N LYS A 94 -5.09 -0.71 -1.19
CA LYS A 94 -5.58 -1.90 -1.91
C LYS A 94 -6.18 -1.52 -3.26
N ARG A 95 -6.98 -0.46 -3.31
CA ARG A 95 -7.61 0.02 -4.55
C ARG A 95 -6.60 0.56 -5.55
N GLU A 96 -5.56 1.26 -5.09
CA GLU A 96 -4.42 1.70 -5.92
C GLU A 96 -3.74 0.49 -6.58
N PHE A 97 -3.40 -0.54 -5.80
CA PHE A 97 -2.78 -1.76 -6.32
C PHE A 97 -3.68 -2.49 -7.31
N GLU A 98 -4.96 -2.73 -6.97
CA GLU A 98 -5.91 -3.38 -7.88
C GLU A 98 -6.02 -2.64 -9.22
N THR A 99 -5.94 -1.32 -9.16
CA THR A 99 -6.06 -0.45 -10.31
C THR A 99 -4.83 -0.54 -11.22
N ALA A 100 -3.62 -0.48 -10.66
CA ALA A 100 -2.38 -0.63 -11.40
C ALA A 100 -2.23 -2.05 -11.99
N ASN A 101 -2.52 -3.07 -11.17
CA ASN A 101 -2.43 -4.48 -11.57
C ASN A 101 -3.39 -4.81 -12.72
N ARG A 102 -4.62 -4.27 -12.70
CA ARG A 102 -5.59 -4.45 -13.80
C ARG A 102 -5.12 -3.84 -15.12
N LYS A 103 -4.29 -2.80 -15.07
CA LYS A 103 -3.67 -2.18 -16.25
C LYS A 103 -2.42 -2.92 -16.74
N GLY A 104 -1.98 -3.96 -16.04
CA GLY A 104 -0.79 -4.74 -16.40
C GLY A 104 0.52 -4.02 -16.04
N ILE A 105 0.48 -3.06 -15.13
CA ILE A 105 1.67 -2.34 -14.67
C ILE A 105 2.53 -3.29 -13.83
N PRO A 106 3.86 -3.38 -14.09
CA PRO A 106 4.76 -4.16 -13.25
C PRO A 106 4.70 -3.72 -11.77
N CYS A 107 4.31 -4.65 -10.90
CA CYS A 107 4.14 -4.41 -9.47
C CYS A 107 5.24 -5.10 -8.65
N PHE A 108 5.98 -4.32 -7.86
CA PHE A 108 6.94 -4.82 -6.86
C PHE A 108 6.31 -4.69 -5.48
N ILE A 109 6.14 -5.82 -4.79
CA ILE A 109 5.52 -5.85 -3.46
C ILE A 109 6.60 -6.14 -2.41
N LEU A 110 6.75 -5.20 -1.48
CA LEU A 110 7.69 -5.26 -0.37
C LEU A 110 6.87 -5.42 0.92
N ILE A 111 7.15 -6.46 1.69
CA ILE A 111 6.43 -6.75 2.93
C ILE A 111 7.40 -6.56 4.10
N GLU A 112 7.00 -5.79 5.09
CA GLU A 112 7.76 -5.66 6.33
C GLU A 112 7.91 -7.04 7.00
N ALA A 113 9.12 -7.39 7.44
CA ALA A 113 9.42 -8.70 7.98
C ALA A 113 8.52 -9.07 9.17
N GLY A 114 8.26 -8.12 10.09
CA GLY A 114 7.37 -8.34 11.24
C GLY A 114 5.96 -8.75 10.81
N VAL A 115 5.38 -8.02 9.85
CA VAL A 115 4.06 -8.32 9.27
C VAL A 115 4.03 -9.68 8.60
N TYR A 116 5.10 -10.02 7.85
CA TYR A 116 5.21 -11.33 7.24
C TYR A 116 5.24 -12.45 8.29
N PHE A 117 5.99 -12.29 9.37
CA PHE A 117 6.06 -13.28 10.46
C PHE A 117 4.73 -13.42 11.22
N GLU A 118 4.06 -12.31 11.50
CA GLU A 118 2.71 -12.33 12.09
C GLU A 118 1.73 -13.05 11.18
N TYR A 119 1.79 -12.81 9.87
CA TYR A 119 0.96 -13.51 8.90
C TYR A 119 1.22 -15.02 8.87
N GLN A 120 2.49 -15.46 8.93
CA GLN A 120 2.80 -16.89 9.05
C GLN A 120 2.27 -17.48 10.36
N THR A 121 2.40 -16.75 11.47
CA THR A 121 1.85 -17.15 12.76
C THR A 121 0.33 -17.30 12.69
N TYR A 122 -0.37 -16.34 12.09
CA TYR A 122 -1.81 -16.43 11.84
C TYR A 122 -2.17 -17.67 11.00
N LYS A 123 -1.45 -17.92 9.89
CA LYS A 123 -1.72 -19.08 9.04
C LYS A 123 -1.59 -20.40 9.78
N ASN A 124 -0.58 -20.53 10.63
CA ASN A 124 -0.36 -21.73 11.43
C ASN A 124 -1.44 -21.92 12.49
N ASN A 125 -2.02 -20.83 13.00
CA ASN A 125 -2.94 -20.83 14.14
C ASN A 125 -4.41 -20.66 13.78
N LYS A 126 -4.74 -20.54 12.49
CA LYS A 126 -6.10 -20.26 12.03
C LYS A 126 -7.14 -21.30 12.47
N ASN A 127 -6.72 -22.57 12.62
CA ASN A 127 -7.60 -23.70 12.88
C ASN A 127 -7.17 -24.57 14.08
N ILE A 128 -6.21 -24.12 14.91
CA ILE A 128 -5.66 -24.88 16.05
C ILE A 128 -5.43 -23.99 17.27
N GLU A 129 -5.21 -24.61 18.44
CA GLU A 129 -4.83 -23.94 19.67
C GLU A 129 -3.40 -23.36 19.57
N ILE A 130 -3.26 -22.04 19.76
CA ILE A 130 -2.07 -21.20 19.48
C ILE A 130 -0.72 -21.93 19.62
N SER A 131 -0.11 -22.33 18.51
CA SER A 131 1.29 -22.72 18.34
C SER A 131 2.17 -21.48 18.14
N TYR A 132 3.05 -21.21 19.09
CA TYR A 132 3.98 -20.08 19.03
C TYR A 132 5.15 -20.42 18.11
N ALA A 133 5.44 -19.56 17.13
CA ALA A 133 6.48 -19.82 16.15
C ALA A 133 7.92 -19.89 16.73
N HIS A 134 8.14 -19.40 17.95
CA HIS A 134 9.46 -19.27 18.58
C HIS A 134 9.55 -19.94 19.96
N VAL A 135 8.57 -20.75 20.35
CA VAL A 135 8.55 -21.40 21.67
C VAL A 135 8.31 -22.91 21.50
N ASP A 136 9.26 -23.72 21.97
CA ASP A 136 9.21 -25.19 21.84
C ASP A 136 8.20 -25.86 22.78
N SER A 137 7.77 -25.18 23.86
CA SER A 137 6.81 -25.68 24.84
C SER A 137 5.92 -24.55 25.34
N LYS A 138 4.60 -24.79 25.46
CA LYS A 138 3.67 -23.84 26.09
C LYS A 138 3.74 -23.86 27.64
N ASN A 139 4.44 -24.84 28.21
CA ASN A 139 4.70 -24.99 29.65
C ASN A 139 6.01 -24.32 30.04
#